data_AF-A0A1X1BJL2-F1
#
_entry.id   AF-A0A1X1BJL2-F1
#
_cell.length_a   1.000
_cell.length_b   1.000
_cell.length_c   1.000
_cell.angle_alpha   90.00
_cell.angle_beta   90.00
_cell.angle_gamma   90.00
#
_symmetry.space_group_name_H-M   'P 1'
#
loop_
_entity.id
_entity.type
_entity.pdbx_description
1 polymer ?
#
loop_
_entity_poly.entity_id
_entity_poly.type
_entity_poly.pdbx_seq_one_letter_code
_entity_poly.pdbx_strand_id
1 'polypeptide(L)'
;MNAEPAAAPGAAIARPVKDEKAAVDQSHLRQTIESIKQDASAESSDQAKQNRKEETIAWRVVLYNDDIHSFTYVTEALASAIPQLSREVAHTITVEAHNSGQATVLRTWQKKAEAYCTGKWL
;
A
#
# COMPACT_ATOMS: atom_id res chain seq x y z
N MET A 1 -83.78 24.24 -23.56
CA MET A 1 -83.48 22.93 -22.95
C MET A 1 -82.08 23.03 -22.34
N ASN A 2 -82.02 23.08 -21.00
CA ASN A 2 -81.01 22.56 -20.06
C ASN A 2 -79.51 22.68 -20.42
N ALA A 3 -78.57 23.09 -19.58
CA ALA A 3 -78.52 23.36 -18.14
C ALA A 3 -77.13 23.98 -17.81
N GLU A 4 -77.05 24.89 -16.84
CA GLU A 4 -75.92 24.95 -15.88
C GLU A 4 -76.26 23.98 -14.73
N PRO A 5 -75.34 23.45 -13.87
CA PRO A 5 -74.13 24.11 -13.36
C PRO A 5 -72.95 23.14 -13.04
N ALA A 6 -71.83 23.65 -12.51
CA ALA A 6 -71.21 23.15 -11.26
C ALA A 6 -69.76 23.64 -11.10
N ALA A 7 -69.58 24.64 -10.24
CA ALA A 7 -68.32 24.85 -9.52
C ALA A 7 -68.28 23.94 -8.27
N ALA A 8 -67.12 23.35 -7.97
CA ALA A 8 -66.49 23.17 -6.63
C ALA A 8 -65.42 22.04 -6.68
N PRO A 9 -64.62 21.79 -5.62
CA PRO A 9 -63.55 22.64 -5.09
C PRO A 9 -62.22 21.86 -4.89
N GLY A 10 -61.11 22.59 -4.73
CA GLY A 10 -59.98 22.24 -3.86
C GLY A 10 -59.23 20.90 -4.02
N ALA A 11 -57.96 20.99 -4.39
CA ALA A 11 -56.91 20.19 -3.75
C ALA A 11 -55.57 20.92 -3.85
N ALA A 12 -55.21 21.65 -2.79
CA ALA A 12 -53.85 22.09 -2.58
C ALA A 12 -52.96 20.85 -2.45
N ILE A 13 -52.11 20.57 -3.43
CA ILE A 13 -51.06 19.55 -3.30
C ILE A 13 -49.82 20.26 -2.76
N ALA A 14 -49.84 20.57 -1.47
CA ALA A 14 -48.60 20.83 -0.74
C ALA A 14 -48.01 19.49 -0.32
N ARG A 15 -46.87 19.09 -0.90
CA ARG A 15 -45.83 18.33 -0.18
C ARG A 15 -44.45 18.78 -0.66
N PRO A 16 -43.67 19.50 0.17
CA PRO A 16 -42.26 19.75 -0.10
C PRO A 16 -41.49 18.47 0.23
N VAL A 17 -40.74 17.93 -0.72
CA VAL A 17 -39.73 16.90 -0.43
C VAL A 17 -38.52 17.14 -1.33
N LYS A 18 -37.89 18.32 -1.21
CA LYS A 18 -36.58 18.59 -1.84
C LYS A 18 -35.47 18.91 -0.85
N ASP A 19 -35.78 19.03 0.43
CA ASP A 19 -34.82 19.54 1.42
C ASP A 19 -34.00 18.42 2.08
N GLU A 20 -34.54 17.21 2.21
CA GLU A 20 -33.85 16.12 2.91
C GLU A 20 -32.71 15.51 2.08
N LYS A 21 -32.90 15.35 0.77
CA LYS A 21 -31.88 14.77 -0.13
C LYS A 21 -30.69 15.72 -0.36
N ALA A 22 -30.95 17.03 -0.42
CA ALA A 22 -29.90 18.05 -0.54
C ALA A 22 -29.12 18.24 0.77
N ALA A 23 -29.78 18.11 1.93
CA ALA A 23 -29.12 18.15 3.22
C ALA A 23 -28.25 16.90 3.48
N VAL A 24 -28.70 15.71 3.06
CA VAL A 24 -27.93 14.46 3.12
C VAL A 24 -26.71 14.48 2.19
N ASP A 25 -26.85 15.07 0.99
CA ASP A 25 -25.74 15.21 0.04
C ASP A 25 -24.67 16.19 0.56
N GLN A 26 -25.10 17.30 1.18
CA GLN A 26 -24.17 18.24 1.83
C GLN A 26 -23.51 17.67 3.09
N SER A 27 -24.20 16.82 3.86
CA SER A 27 -23.62 16.21 5.06
C SER A 27 -22.59 15.14 4.70
N HIS A 28 -22.86 14.32 3.68
CA HIS A 28 -21.92 13.33 3.19
C HIS A 28 -20.66 13.98 2.63
N LEU A 29 -20.81 15.04 1.82
CA LEU A 29 -19.68 15.80 1.29
C LEU A 29 -18.81 16.41 2.39
N ARG A 30 -19.42 17.01 3.42
CA ARG A 30 -18.69 17.54 4.58
C ARG A 30 -17.93 16.45 5.31
N GLN A 31 -18.58 15.30 5.55
CA GLN A 31 -17.95 14.16 6.20
C GLN A 31 -16.76 13.65 5.40
N THR A 32 -16.88 13.54 4.07
CA THR A 32 -15.76 13.16 3.18
C THR A 32 -14.61 14.16 3.25
N ILE A 33 -14.89 15.47 3.25
CA ILE A 33 -13.86 16.52 3.35
C ILE A 33 -13.16 16.47 4.71
N GLU A 34 -13.90 16.22 5.79
CA GLU A 34 -13.36 16.05 7.15
C GLU A 34 -12.40 14.86 7.20
N SER A 35 -12.79 13.73 6.63
CA SER A 35 -11.96 12.52 6.56
C SER A 35 -10.68 12.76 5.75
N ILE A 36 -10.78 13.39 4.58
CA ILE A 36 -9.60 13.73 3.75
C ILE A 36 -8.64 14.67 4.50
N LYS A 37 -9.16 15.67 5.24
CA LYS A 37 -8.32 16.57 6.05
C LYS A 37 -7.65 15.84 7.20
N GLN A 38 -8.34 14.90 7.85
CA GLN A 38 -7.77 14.08 8.91
C GLN A 38 -6.66 13.17 8.38
N ASP A 39 -6.87 12.53 7.24
CA ASP A 39 -5.87 11.68 6.58
C ASP A 39 -4.64 12.52 6.16
N ALA A 40 -4.84 13.67 5.52
CA ALA A 40 -3.76 14.57 5.14
C ALA A 40 -2.96 15.10 6.34
N SER A 41 -3.63 15.36 7.48
CA SER A 41 -2.99 15.79 8.72
C SER A 41 -2.15 14.65 9.33
N ALA A 42 -2.68 13.42 9.36
CA ALA A 42 -1.96 12.24 9.82
C ALA A 42 -0.73 11.91 8.94
N GLU A 43 -0.87 12.02 7.62
CA GLU A 43 0.23 11.87 6.65
C GLU A 43 1.29 12.98 6.74
N SER A 44 0.91 14.17 7.24
CA SER A 44 1.84 15.29 7.45
C SER A 44 2.63 15.20 8.76
N SER A 45 2.34 14.20 9.60
CA SER A 45 3.05 14.00 10.86
C SER A 45 4.55 13.79 10.63
N ASP A 46 5.37 14.26 11.57
CA ASP A 46 6.82 14.13 11.45
C ASP A 46 7.27 12.66 11.43
N GLN A 47 6.51 11.78 12.09
CA GLN A 47 6.69 10.33 12.03
C GLN A 47 6.45 9.76 10.63
N ALA A 48 5.37 10.17 9.95
CA ALA A 48 5.08 9.72 8.58
C ALA A 48 6.14 10.22 7.59
N LYS A 49 6.61 11.47 7.76
CA LYS A 49 7.72 12.03 6.97
C LYS A 49 9.02 11.26 7.20
N GLN A 50 9.32 10.89 8.44
CA GLN A 50 10.53 10.15 8.78
C GLN A 50 10.47 8.72 8.20
N ASN A 51 9.35 8.03 8.37
CA ASN A 51 9.16 6.69 7.82
C ASN A 51 9.31 6.69 6.28
N ARG A 52 8.72 7.66 5.59
CA ARG A 52 8.88 7.80 4.13
C ARG A 52 10.34 8.02 3.72
N LYS A 53 11.09 8.83 4.48
CA LYS A 53 12.53 9.03 4.22
C LYS A 53 13.30 7.72 4.38
N GLU A 54 13.03 6.96 5.44
CA GLU A 54 13.66 5.65 5.68
C GLU A 54 13.32 4.64 4.59
N GLU A 55 12.11 4.70 4.05
CA GLU A 55 11.67 3.86 2.93
C GLU A 55 12.37 4.23 1.61
N THR A 56 12.75 5.50 1.43
CA THR A 56 13.53 5.96 0.26
C THR A 56 15.01 5.63 0.31
N ILE A 57 15.56 5.31 1.50
CA ILE A 57 16.96 4.89 1.61
C ILE A 57 17.07 3.49 1.00
N ALA A 58 18.08 3.27 0.16
CA ALA A 58 18.30 1.96 -0.42
C ALA A 58 18.81 0.97 0.64
N TRP A 59 17.97 0.00 0.99
CA TRP A 59 18.27 -1.10 1.92
C TRP A 59 19.13 -2.15 1.25
N ARG A 60 20.07 -2.71 2.01
CA ARG A 60 21.02 -3.71 1.53
C ARG A 60 20.61 -5.10 2.02
N VAL A 61 20.51 -6.05 1.10
CA VAL A 61 20.40 -7.47 1.43
C VAL A 61 21.82 -8.04 1.49
N VAL A 62 22.15 -8.70 2.60
CA VAL A 62 23.49 -9.21 2.90
C VAL A 62 23.42 -10.70 3.16
N LEU A 63 24.31 -11.46 2.54
CA LEU A 63 24.56 -12.87 2.85
C LEU A 63 25.73 -12.93 3.83
N TYR A 64 25.53 -13.53 4.99
CA TYR A 64 26.61 -13.82 5.94
C TYR A 64 27.15 -15.22 5.70
N ASN A 65 28.46 -15.40 5.88
CA ASN A 65 29.07 -16.71 5.88
C ASN A 65 28.77 -17.45 7.18
N ASP A 66 28.69 -18.77 7.08
CA ASP A 66 28.59 -19.69 8.20
C ASP A 66 29.40 -20.97 7.93
N ASP A 67 29.68 -21.76 8.97
CA ASP A 67 30.50 -22.97 8.88
C ASP A 67 29.68 -24.27 8.72
N ILE A 68 28.35 -24.17 8.55
CA ILE A 68 27.41 -25.30 8.54
C ILE A 68 26.95 -25.62 7.11
N HIS A 69 26.64 -24.61 6.31
CA HIS A 69 26.03 -24.79 5.00
C HIS A 69 27.06 -24.94 3.87
N SER A 70 26.80 -25.87 2.96
CA SER A 70 27.61 -26.01 1.74
C SER A 70 27.35 -24.90 0.73
N PHE A 71 28.36 -24.56 -0.08
CA PHE A 71 28.23 -23.58 -1.17
C PHE A 71 27.04 -23.88 -2.09
N THR A 72 26.84 -25.15 -2.46
CA THR A 72 25.75 -25.55 -3.35
C THR A 72 24.39 -25.27 -2.71
N TYR A 73 24.21 -25.63 -1.43
CA TYR A 73 22.96 -25.37 -0.72
C TYR A 73 22.64 -23.87 -0.67
N VAL A 74 23.63 -23.04 -0.28
CA VAL A 74 23.46 -21.59 -0.18
C VAL A 74 23.20 -20.96 -1.55
N THR A 75 23.89 -21.43 -2.59
CA THR A 75 23.69 -20.95 -3.97
C THR A 75 22.25 -21.21 -4.45
N GLU A 76 21.72 -22.43 -4.25
CA GLU A 76 20.33 -22.76 -4.61
C GLU A 76 19.32 -21.94 -3.80
N ALA A 77 19.54 -21.85 -2.49
CA ALA A 77 18.65 -21.11 -1.60
C ALA A 77 18.60 -19.62 -1.99
N LEU A 78 19.75 -19.02 -2.31
CA LEU A 78 19.85 -17.63 -2.73
C LEU A 78 19.18 -17.38 -4.09
N ALA A 79 19.41 -18.25 -5.06
CA ALA A 79 18.78 -18.15 -6.38
C ALA A 79 17.25 -18.34 -6.30
N SER A 80 16.77 -19.23 -5.42
CA SER A 80 15.34 -19.41 -5.18
C SER A 80 14.70 -18.24 -4.41
N ALA A 81 15.42 -17.65 -3.45
CA ALA A 81 14.95 -16.53 -2.65
C ALA A 81 15.02 -15.19 -3.41
N ILE A 82 15.71 -15.12 -4.55
CA ILE A 82 15.80 -13.91 -5.35
C ILE A 82 15.75 -14.31 -6.84
N PRO A 83 14.55 -14.40 -7.44
CA PRO A 83 14.35 -14.90 -8.81
C PRO A 83 15.09 -14.13 -9.92
N GLN A 84 15.54 -12.92 -9.60
CA GLN A 84 16.32 -12.05 -10.49
C GLN A 84 17.83 -12.35 -10.46
N LEU A 85 18.31 -13.20 -9.55
CA LEU A 85 19.70 -13.67 -9.54
C LEU A 85 19.82 -14.98 -10.31
N SER A 86 20.74 -15.04 -11.27
CA SER A 86 21.11 -16.31 -11.87
C SER A 86 21.89 -17.15 -10.86
N ARG A 87 21.92 -18.46 -11.10
CA ARG A 87 22.69 -19.41 -10.29
C ARG A 87 24.19 -19.09 -10.27
N GLU A 88 24.76 -18.62 -11.37
CA GLU A 88 26.19 -18.26 -11.42
C GLU A 88 26.50 -17.02 -10.58
N VAL A 89 25.61 -16.03 -10.60
CA VAL A 89 25.75 -14.82 -9.77
C VAL A 89 25.59 -15.19 -8.29
N ALA A 90 24.59 -16.00 -7.95
CA ALA A 90 24.38 -16.48 -6.58
C ALA A 90 25.61 -17.26 -6.07
N HIS A 91 26.24 -18.07 -6.92
CA HIS A 91 27.46 -18.79 -6.58
C HIS A 91 28.61 -17.82 -6.28
N THR A 92 28.81 -16.82 -7.14
CA THR A 92 29.85 -15.79 -6.98
C THR A 92 29.69 -15.05 -5.66
N ILE A 93 28.47 -14.66 -5.30
CA ILE A 93 28.14 -14.00 -4.03
C ILE A 93 28.45 -14.93 -2.84
N THR A 94 28.12 -16.23 -2.96
CA THR A 94 28.41 -17.21 -1.91
C THR A 94 29.91 -17.36 -1.67
N VAL A 95 30.72 -17.37 -2.74
CA VAL A 95 32.18 -17.39 -2.66
C VAL A 95 32.73 -16.12 -2.03
N GLU A 96 32.20 -14.95 -2.40
CA GLU A 96 32.58 -13.67 -1.78
C GLU A 96 32.29 -13.66 -0.27
N ALA A 97 31.10 -14.15 0.12
CA ALA A 97 30.70 -14.22 1.52
C ALA A 97 31.65 -15.12 2.31
N HIS A 98 31.98 -16.30 1.78
CA HIS A 98 32.93 -17.21 2.41
C HIS A 98 34.30 -16.57 2.66
N ASN A 99 34.84 -15.86 1.67
CA ASN A 99 36.16 -15.24 1.78
C ASN A 99 36.19 -14.02 2.71
N SER A 100 35.08 -13.27 2.78
CA SER A 100 35.03 -11.96 3.45
C SER A 100 34.20 -11.96 4.74
N GLY A 101 33.57 -13.07 5.08
CA GLY A 101 32.58 -13.21 6.16
C GLY A 101 31.16 -12.75 5.79
N GLN A 102 31.01 -11.93 4.75
CA GLN A 102 29.72 -11.48 4.23
C GLN A 102 29.84 -10.97 2.79
N ALA A 103 28.74 -10.98 2.03
CA ALA A 103 28.65 -10.40 0.70
C ALA A 103 27.36 -9.58 0.53
N THR A 104 27.46 -8.50 -0.24
CA THR A 104 26.27 -7.71 -0.60
C THR A 104 25.55 -8.37 -1.76
N VAL A 105 24.29 -8.73 -1.56
CA VAL A 105 23.49 -9.42 -2.58
C VAL A 105 22.88 -8.41 -3.55
N LEU A 106 22.13 -7.44 -3.03
CA LEU A 106 21.51 -6.37 -3.80
C LEU A 106 21.12 -5.19 -2.91
N ARG A 107 20.68 -4.10 -3.55
CA ARG A 107 20.07 -2.94 -2.88
C ARG A 107 18.68 -2.68 -3.43
N THR A 108 17.71 -2.42 -2.56
CA THR A 108 16.30 -2.19 -2.92
C THR A 108 15.60 -1.39 -1.83
N TRP A 109 14.35 -0.98 -2.04
CA TRP A 109 13.53 -0.38 -0.98
C TRP A 109 13.20 -1.41 0.12
N GLN A 110 12.95 -0.90 1.34
CA GLN A 110 12.83 -1.69 2.57
C GLN A 110 11.90 -2.90 2.43
N LYS A 111 10.65 -2.65 2.03
CA LYS A 111 9.62 -3.68 1.93
C LYS A 111 10.01 -4.86 1.02
N LYS A 112 10.75 -4.59 -0.06
CA LYS A 112 11.24 -5.64 -0.96
C LYS A 112 12.44 -6.38 -0.36
N ALA A 113 13.34 -5.68 0.33
CA ALA A 113 14.44 -6.32 1.05
C ALA A 113 13.93 -7.29 2.12
N GLU A 114 12.93 -6.90 2.89
CA GLU A 114 12.27 -7.73 3.90
C GLU A 114 11.58 -8.97 3.28
N ALA A 115 10.94 -8.81 2.11
CA ALA A 115 10.34 -9.91 1.38
C ALA A 115 11.38 -10.97 0.98
N TYR A 116 12.55 -10.55 0.47
CA TYR A 116 13.65 -11.46 0.15
C TYR A 116 14.16 -12.24 1.38
N CYS A 117 14.24 -11.61 2.56
CA CYS A 117 14.74 -12.25 3.77
C CYS A 117 13.74 -13.21 4.44
N THR A 118 12.44 -12.96 4.30
CA THR A 118 11.39 -13.76 4.95
C THR A 118 10.83 -14.87 4.06
N GLY A 119 11.18 -14.89 2.77
CA GLY A 119 10.61 -15.80 1.78
C GLY A 119 9.12 -15.54 1.50
N LYS A 120 8.57 -14.41 1.95
CA LYS A 120 7.18 -14.03 1.74
C LYS A 120 7.08 -13.12 0.52
N TRP A 121 6.80 -13.73 -0.62
CA TRP A 121 6.39 -13.02 -1.83
C TRP A 121 4.90 -12.72 -1.73
N LEU A 122 4.55 -11.44 -1.75
CA LEU A 122 3.14 -10.99 -1.87
C LEU A 122 2.61 -11.27 -3.27
#